data_AF-A0A9C8TY42-F1
#
_entry.id   AF-A0A9C8TY42-F1
#
_cell.length_a   1.000
_cell.length_b   1.000
_cell.length_c   1.000
_cell.angle_alpha   90.00
_cell.angle_beta   90.00
_cell.angle_gamma   90.00
#
_symmetry.space_group_name_H-M   'P 1'
#
loop_
_entity.id
_entity.type
_entity.pdbx_description
1 polymer ?
#
loop_
_entity_poly.entity_id
_entity_poly.type
_entity_poly.pdbx_seq_one_letter_code
_entity_poly.pdbx_strand_id
1 'polypeptide(L)'
;MRKSQLSALVSAALAMVVLLFVLVLLLLKGLWAWIVPDLFPGAVEQGLIARHITWFAAAKVAIVLALLGALLKGNGREHKRRVSRL
;
A
#
# COMPACT_ATOMS: atom_id res chain seq x y z
N MET A 1 -10.59 -29.78 7.87
CA MET A 1 -9.27 -29.16 8.19
C MET A 1 -9.19 -28.97 9.69
N ARG A 2 -8.05 -29.28 10.33
CA ARG A 2 -7.89 -29.14 11.79
C ARG A 2 -7.90 -27.65 12.17
N LYS A 3 -8.66 -27.26 13.20
CA LYS A 3 -8.78 -25.84 13.65
C LYS A 3 -7.43 -25.18 13.91
N SER A 4 -6.43 -25.93 14.36
CA SER A 4 -5.05 -25.47 14.60
C SER A 4 -4.29 -25.08 13.33
N GLN A 5 -4.59 -25.70 12.20
CA GLN A 5 -3.97 -25.32 10.92
C GLN A 5 -4.58 -24.04 10.36
N LEU A 6 -5.86 -23.77 10.67
CA LEU A 6 -6.55 -22.58 10.20
C LEU A 6 -6.07 -21.32 10.93
N SER A 7 -5.85 -21.39 12.25
CA SER A 7 -5.28 -20.26 13.01
C SER A 7 -3.85 -19.95 12.57
N ALA A 8 -3.01 -20.97 12.36
CA ALA A 8 -1.65 -20.80 11.86
C ALA A 8 -1.59 -20.12 10.49
N LEU A 9 -2.49 -20.50 9.58
CA LEU A 9 -2.58 -19.91 8.24
C LEU A 9 -3.00 -18.43 8.30
N VAL A 10 -4.00 -18.12 9.14
CA VAL A 10 -4.47 -16.73 9.34
C VAL A 10 -3.38 -15.86 9.95
N SER A 11 -2.66 -16.36 10.96
CA SER A 11 -1.53 -15.61 11.55
C SER A 11 -0.41 -15.36 10.55
N ALA A 12 -0.07 -16.34 9.71
CA ALA A 12 0.96 -16.19 8.69
C ALA A 12 0.54 -15.18 7.60
N ALA A 13 -0.71 -15.25 7.14
CA ALA A 13 -1.27 -14.29 6.20
C ALA A 13 -1.27 -12.86 6.77
N LEU A 14 -1.67 -12.70 8.04
CA LEU A 14 -1.67 -11.40 8.70
C LEU A 14 -0.25 -10.82 8.83
N ALA A 15 0.72 -11.64 9.25
CA ALA A 15 2.11 -11.23 9.33
C ALA A 15 2.67 -10.77 7.96
N MET A 16 2.34 -11.50 6.89
CA MET A 16 2.74 -11.13 5.52
C MET A 16 2.14 -9.78 5.10
N VAL A 17 0.86 -9.54 5.39
CA VAL A 17 0.19 -8.26 5.07
C VAL A 17 0.84 -7.10 5.83
N VAL A 18 1.14 -7.28 7.12
CA VAL A 18 1.81 -6.26 7.93
C VAL A 18 3.22 -5.98 7.38
N LEU A 19 3.97 -7.02 7.02
CA LEU A 19 5.30 -6.86 6.43
C LEU A 19 5.25 -6.07 5.11
N LEU A 20 4.33 -6.44 4.21
CA LEU A 20 4.14 -5.72 2.94
C LEU A 20 3.71 -4.27 3.16
N PHE A 21 2.83 -4.02 4.13
CA PHE A 21 2.41 -2.65 4.48
C PHE A 21 3.60 -1.81 4.95
N VAL A 22 4.43 -2.35 5.85
CA VAL A 22 5.65 -1.68 6.34
C VAL A 22 6.63 -1.41 5.19
N LEU A 23 6.84 -2.39 4.29
CA LEU A 23 7.70 -2.21 3.11
C LEU A 23 7.20 -1.05 2.23
N VAL A 24 5.91 -1.00 1.91
CA VAL A 24 5.33 0.09 1.11
C VAL A 24 5.48 1.44 1.83
N LEU A 25 5.31 1.47 3.16
CA LEU A 25 5.46 2.69 3.96
C LEU A 25 6.90 3.21 3.92
N LEU A 26 7.88 2.31 4.02
CA LEU A 26 9.31 2.64 3.92
C LEU A 26 9.68 3.10 2.51
N LEU A 27 9.23 2.37 1.48
CA LEU A 27 9.40 2.76 0.08
C LEU A 27 8.83 4.14 -0.16
N LEU A 28 7.61 4.42 0.28
CA LEU A 28 6.99 5.71 0.12
C LEU A 28 7.79 6.82 0.83
N LYS A 29 8.20 6.61 2.07
CA LYS A 29 8.96 7.62 2.83
C LYS A 29 10.33 7.90 2.19
N GLY A 30 11.04 6.87 1.75
CA GLY A 30 12.33 7.01 1.08
C GLY A 30 12.20 7.66 -0.30
N LEU A 31 11.28 7.16 -1.11
CA LEU A 31 11.04 7.66 -2.47
C LEU A 31 10.51 9.09 -2.45
N TRP A 32 9.71 9.47 -1.45
CA TRP A 32 9.24 10.85 -1.29
C TRP A 32 10.39 11.82 -1.04
N ALA A 33 11.30 11.47 -0.13
CA ALA A 33 12.47 12.30 0.18
C ALA A 33 13.43 12.46 -1.02
N TRP A 34 13.30 11.61 -2.03
CA TRP A 34 14.07 11.69 -3.27
C TRP A 34 13.30 12.40 -4.39
N ILE A 35 12.13 11.90 -4.78
CA ILE A 35 11.37 12.36 -5.94
C ILE A 35 10.75 13.75 -5.73
N VAL A 36 10.24 14.05 -4.53
CA VAL A 36 9.55 15.33 -4.29
C VAL A 36 10.47 16.54 -4.38
N PRO A 37 11.66 16.55 -3.76
CA PRO A 37 12.60 17.65 -3.97
C PRO A 37 13.09 17.78 -5.43
N ASP A 38 13.21 16.67 -6.18
CA ASP A 38 13.60 16.73 -7.61
C ASP A 38 12.46 17.25 -8.51
N LEU A 39 11.20 16.89 -8.23
CA LEU A 39 10.05 17.35 -9.02
C LEU A 39 9.67 18.80 -8.73
N PHE A 40 9.81 19.23 -7.48
CA PHE A 40 9.35 20.56 -7.04
C PHE A 40 10.42 21.29 -6.23
N PRO A 41 11.59 21.58 -6.81
CA PRO A 41 12.70 22.19 -6.09
C PRO A 41 12.32 23.55 -5.49
N GLY A 42 11.73 24.44 -6.29
CA GLY A 42 11.34 25.78 -5.81
C GLY A 42 10.21 25.79 -4.77
N ALA A 43 9.27 24.85 -4.83
CA ALA A 43 8.18 24.77 -3.85
C ALA A 43 8.63 24.16 -2.52
N VAL A 44 9.66 23.29 -2.56
CA VAL A 44 10.31 22.79 -1.34
C VAL A 44 11.16 23.89 -0.69
N GLU A 45 11.88 24.69 -1.48
CA GLU A 45 12.66 25.85 -0.97
C GLU A 45 11.77 26.92 -0.32
N GLN A 46 10.60 27.17 -0.90
CA GLN A 46 9.60 28.10 -0.35
C GLN A 46 8.85 27.55 0.87
N GLY A 47 9.12 26.31 1.29
CA GLY A 47 8.45 25.66 2.42
C GLY A 47 6.99 25.28 2.17
N LEU A 48 6.50 25.38 0.92
CA LEU A 48 5.14 25.01 0.54
C LEU A 48 4.95 23.50 0.50
N ILE A 49 6.05 22.76 0.27
CA ILE A 49 6.07 21.30 0.22
C ILE A 49 7.12 20.76 1.21
N ALA A 50 6.70 19.86 2.09
CA ALA A 50 7.61 19.21 3.02
C ALA A 50 8.55 18.23 2.29
N ARG A 51 9.87 18.54 2.29
CA ARG A 51 10.92 17.62 1.82
C ARG A 51 10.88 16.27 2.52
N HIS A 52 10.61 16.30 3.83
CA HIS A 52 10.51 15.13 4.67
C HIS A 52 9.10 15.00 5.21
N ILE A 53 8.44 13.89 4.88
CA ILE A 53 7.13 13.58 5.44
C ILE A 53 7.26 12.91 6.81
N THR A 54 6.36 13.27 7.71
CA THR A 54 6.22 12.58 9.00
C THR A 54 5.76 11.14 8.80
N TRP A 55 6.02 10.28 9.78
CA TRP A 55 5.54 8.89 9.76
C TRP A 55 4.02 8.81 9.60
N PHE A 56 3.29 9.73 10.21
CA PHE A 56 1.83 9.79 10.11
C PHE A 56 1.34 10.20 8.72
N ALA A 57 2.02 11.17 8.07
CA ALA A 57 1.69 11.54 6.69
C ALA A 57 1.95 10.39 5.72
N ALA A 58 3.09 9.69 5.87
CA ALA A 58 3.39 8.51 5.05
C ALA A 58 2.34 7.39 5.23
N ALA A 59 1.90 7.15 6.47
CA ALA A 59 0.86 6.16 6.75
C ALA A 59 -0.48 6.52 6.07
N LYS A 60 -0.90 7.78 6.09
CA LYS A 60 -2.13 8.24 5.40
C LYS A 60 -2.07 7.95 3.91
N VAL A 61 -0.96 8.30 3.26
CA VAL A 61 -0.78 8.06 1.82
C VAL A 61 -0.76 6.55 1.52
N ALA A 62 -0.08 5.74 2.34
CA ALA A 62 -0.08 4.29 2.18
C ALA A 62 -1.51 3.69 2.30
N ILE A 63 -2.33 4.20 3.23
CA ILE A 63 -3.74 3.79 3.36
C ILE A 63 -4.53 4.16 2.10
N VAL A 64 -4.39 5.39 1.59
CA VAL A 64 -5.06 5.83 0.36
C VAL A 64 -4.67 4.94 -0.82
N LEU A 65 -3.39 4.63 -0.97
CA LEU A 65 -2.89 3.72 -2.01
C LEU A 65 -3.41 2.30 -1.85
N ALA A 66 -3.47 1.78 -0.62
CA ALA A 66 -4.01 0.46 -0.34
C ALA A 66 -5.51 0.37 -0.69
N LEU A 67 -6.28 1.42 -0.34
CA LEU A 67 -7.71 1.53 -0.68
C LEU A 67 -7.91 1.62 -2.20
N LEU A 68 -7.12 2.44 -2.90
CA LEU A 68 -7.11 2.51 -4.36
C LEU A 68 -6.80 1.15 -5.00
N GLY A 69 -5.76 0.47 -4.55
CA GLY A 69 -5.42 -0.86 -5.02
C GLY A 69 -6.53 -1.89 -4.77
N ALA A 70 -7.21 -1.81 -3.63
CA ALA A 70 -8.36 -2.65 -3.31
C ALA A 70 -9.55 -2.38 -4.24
N LEU A 71 -9.87 -1.10 -4.51
CA LEU A 71 -10.93 -0.69 -5.43
C LEU A 71 -10.65 -1.18 -6.86
N LEU A 72 -9.42 -0.98 -7.36
CA LEU A 72 -9.02 -1.43 -8.70
C LEU A 72 -9.08 -2.96 -8.84
N LYS A 73 -8.74 -3.70 -7.78
CA LYS A 73 -8.81 -5.17 -7.77
C LYS A 73 -10.24 -5.72 -7.63
N GLY A 74 -11.18 -4.92 -7.13
CA GLY A 74 -12.59 -5.28 -6.94
C GLY A 74 -13.32 -5.65 -8.24
N ASN A 75 -12.95 -5.04 -9.38
CA ASN A 75 -13.63 -5.24 -10.67
C ASN A 75 -13.22 -6.50 -11.45
N GLY A 76 -12.18 -7.23 -11.03
CA GLY A 76 -11.64 -8.39 -11.76
C GLY A 76 -12.37 -9.73 -11.54
N ARG A 77 -13.42 -9.78 -10.71
CA ARG A 77 -14.06 -11.06 -10.29
C ARG A 77 -15.24 -11.51 -11.17
N GLU A 78 -15.69 -10.71 -12.13
CA GLU A 78 -16.85 -11.04 -12.97
C GLU A 78 -16.51 -11.96 -14.16
N HIS A 79 -15.26 -11.99 -14.65
CA HIS A 79 -14.95 -12.73 -15.89
C HIS A 79 -14.77 -14.25 -15.71
N LYS A 80 -14.50 -14.73 -14.48
CA LYS A 80 -14.25 -16.17 -14.23
C LYS A 80 -15.52 -17.02 -14.03
N ARG A 81 -16.72 -16.43 -14.09
CA ARG A 81 -18.00 -17.17 -13.93
C ARG A 81 -18.66 -17.61 -15.24
N ARG A 82 -18.28 -17.07 -16.40
CA ARG A 82 -18.89 -17.47 -17.69
C ARG A 82 -18.25 -18.69 -18.34
N VAL A 83 -16.96 -18.94 -18.08
CA VAL A 83 -16.20 -20.00 -18.80
C VAL A 83 -16.36 -21.38 -18.16
N SER A 84 -16.86 -21.51 -16.93
CA SER A 84 -17.16 -22.83 -16.33
C SER A 84 -18.57 -23.36 -16.66
N ARG A 85 -19.30 -22.68 -17.56
CA ARG A 85 -20.64 -23.07 -18.01
C ARG A 85 -20.71 -23.36 -19.52
N LEU A 86 -19.56 -23.46 -20.18
CA LEU A 86 -19.40 -23.93 -21.55
C LEU A 86 -18.52 -25.18 -21.49
#